data_AF-A0A529VZY4-F1
#
_entry.id   AF-A0A529VZY4-F1
#
_cell.length_a   1.000
_cell.length_b   1.000
_cell.length_c   1.000
_cell.angle_alpha   90.00
_cell.angle_beta   90.00
_cell.angle_gamma   90.00
#
_symmetry.space_group_name_H-M   'P 1'
#
loop_
_entity.id
_entity.type
_entity.pdbx_description
1 polymer ?
#
loop_
_entity_poly.entity_id
_entity_poly.type
_entity_poly.pdbx_seq_one_letter_code
_entity_poly.pdbx_strand_id
1 'polypeptide(L)'
;FEADATHHFFAEAINATGVRVFRAPSGTDMSRQLLPLALKGLTRGQEHLLVLGRQNAIERVAAFLVEMSERQGGLRQVELPMSRNDIGDYLGLTIETVSRVFTRLKEKGVIRLLSLRSIEILKRDTLLAMGE
;
A
#
# COMPACT_ATOMS: atom_id res chain seq x y z
N PHE A 1 5.32 -7.18 17.07
CA PHE A 1 5.85 -8.56 17.05
C PHE A 1 7.20 -8.50 16.38
N GLU A 2 8.28 -8.85 17.08
CA GLU A 2 9.63 -8.87 16.50
C GLU A 2 9.80 -10.05 15.54
N ALA A 3 10.67 -9.89 14.54
CA ALA A 3 11.03 -10.99 13.66
C ALA A 3 11.87 -12.02 14.43
N ASP A 4 11.47 -13.29 14.35
CA ASP A 4 12.14 -14.42 15.00
C ASP A 4 12.34 -15.57 14.00
N ALA A 5 12.75 -16.76 14.48
CA ALA A 5 12.95 -17.92 13.61
C ALA A 5 11.66 -18.42 12.91
N THR A 6 10.49 -17.96 13.35
CA THR A 6 9.17 -18.33 12.84
C THR A 6 8.51 -17.18 12.06
N HIS A 7 8.80 -15.93 12.40
CA HIS A 7 8.22 -14.73 11.81
C HIS A 7 9.30 -13.95 11.06
N HIS A 8 9.27 -14.00 9.73
CA HIS A 8 10.21 -13.26 8.88
C HIS A 8 9.96 -11.75 8.83
N PHE A 9 8.81 -11.28 9.33
CA PHE A 9 8.40 -9.88 9.28
C PHE A 9 7.86 -9.44 10.64
N PHE A 10 8.02 -8.16 10.95
CA PHE A 10 7.32 -7.53 12.04
C PHE A 10 5.92 -7.07 11.59
N ALA A 11 5.01 -6.97 12.54
CA ALA A 11 3.68 -6.38 12.34
C ALA A 11 3.46 -5.29 13.38
N GLU A 12 3.07 -4.11 12.88
CA GLU A 12 2.79 -2.91 13.67
C GLU A 12 1.45 -2.30 13.25
N ALA A 13 0.75 -1.71 14.21
CA ALA A 13 -0.49 -0.98 13.96
C ALA A 13 -0.18 0.47 13.57
N ILE A 14 -0.56 0.86 12.36
CA ILE A 14 -0.33 2.21 11.81
C ILE A 14 -1.32 3.24 12.42
N ASN A 15 -2.47 2.77 12.89
CA ASN A 15 -3.50 3.56 13.57
C ASN A 15 -4.23 2.69 14.62
N ALA A 16 -5.24 3.25 15.28
CA ALA A 16 -6.07 2.52 16.23
C ALA A 16 -6.71 1.28 15.54
N THR A 17 -6.24 0.09 15.93
CA THR A 17 -6.56 -1.18 15.27
C THR A 17 -7.03 -2.21 16.28
N GLY A 18 -8.19 -2.82 16.03
CA GLY A 18 -8.65 -4.01 16.75
C GLY A 18 -8.20 -5.28 16.02
N VAL A 19 -7.60 -6.22 16.75
CA VAL A 19 -7.14 -7.50 16.19
C VAL A 19 -7.86 -8.66 16.88
N ARG A 20 -8.22 -9.68 16.11
CA ARG A 20 -8.72 -10.96 16.64
C ARG A 20 -7.71 -12.05 16.32
N VAL A 21 -7.25 -12.74 17.37
CA VAL A 21 -6.28 -13.84 17.24
C VAL A 21 -7.03 -15.17 17.13
N PHE A 22 -6.69 -15.94 16.09
CA PHE A 22 -7.16 -17.31 15.94
C PHE A 22 -6.02 -18.26 16.35
N ARG A 23 -6.31 -19.19 17.25
CA ARG A 23 -5.40 -20.29 17.56
C ARG A 23 -5.96 -21.53 16.86
N ALA A 24 -5.19 -22.10 15.94
CA ALA A 24 -5.57 -23.36 15.32
C ALA A 24 -5.58 -24.45 16.40
N PRO A 25 -6.69 -25.18 16.61
CA PRO A 25 -6.69 -26.32 17.51
C PRO A 25 -5.78 -27.40 16.93
N SER A 26 -4.96 -28.02 17.78
CA SER A 26 -4.09 -29.14 17.41
C SER A 26 -4.87 -30.18 16.58
N GLY A 27 -4.41 -30.47 15.36
CA GLY A 27 -5.02 -31.49 14.50
C GLY A 27 -6.09 -31.01 13.50
N THR A 28 -6.40 -29.71 13.43
CA THR A 28 -7.32 -29.18 12.40
C THR A 28 -6.55 -28.84 11.13
N ASP A 29 -6.86 -29.54 10.02
CA ASP A 29 -6.31 -29.20 8.70
C ASP A 29 -6.98 -27.93 8.15
N MET A 30 -6.29 -26.80 8.27
CA MET A 30 -6.71 -25.51 7.73
C MET A 30 -6.13 -25.22 6.33
N SER A 31 -5.41 -26.17 5.73
CA SER A 31 -4.68 -25.97 4.46
C SER A 31 -5.59 -25.43 3.35
N ARG A 32 -6.81 -25.98 3.21
CA ARG A 32 -7.78 -25.55 2.19
C ARG A 32 -8.26 -24.11 2.36
N GLN A 33 -8.24 -23.57 3.57
CA GLN A 33 -8.64 -22.18 3.84
C GLN A 33 -7.45 -21.21 3.79
N LEU A 34 -6.27 -21.65 4.25
CA LEU A 34 -5.06 -20.83 4.28
C LEU A 34 -4.37 -20.74 2.92
N LEU A 35 -4.41 -21.80 2.11
CA LEU A 35 -3.73 -21.83 0.81
C LEU A 35 -4.22 -20.72 -0.14
N PRO A 36 -5.53 -20.48 -0.33
CA PRO A 36 -5.98 -19.36 -1.16
C PRO A 36 -5.51 -17.99 -0.65
N LEU A 37 -5.45 -17.79 0.68
CA LEU A 37 -4.96 -16.55 1.29
C LEU A 37 -3.47 -16.36 1.06
N ALA A 38 -2.67 -17.43 1.21
CA ALA A 38 -1.24 -17.42 0.96
C ALA A 38 -0.93 -17.15 -0.53
N LEU A 39 -1.65 -17.80 -1.45
CA LEU A 39 -1.50 -17.57 -2.89
C LEU A 39 -1.84 -16.13 -3.26
N LYS A 40 -2.94 -15.57 -2.72
CA LYS A 40 -3.30 -14.16 -2.93
C LYS A 40 -2.23 -13.21 -2.37
N GLY A 41 -1.64 -13.54 -1.23
CA GLY A 41 -0.51 -12.79 -0.66
C GLY A 41 0.73 -12.83 -1.56
N LEU A 42 1.03 -14.00 -2.14
CA LEU A 42 2.15 -14.20 -3.05
C LEU A 42 1.99 -13.43 -4.36
N THR A 43 0.80 -13.46 -4.98
CA THR A 43 0.49 -12.66 -6.18
C THR A 43 0.69 -11.17 -5.92
N ARG A 44 0.17 -10.65 -4.79
CA ARG A 44 0.38 -9.25 -4.39
C ARG A 44 1.86 -8.91 -4.20
N GLY A 45 2.63 -9.82 -3.61
CA GLY A 45 4.07 -9.65 -3.46
C GLY A 45 4.80 -9.58 -4.81
N GLN A 46 4.42 -10.41 -5.78
CA GLN A 46 4.99 -10.39 -7.13
C GLN A 46 4.65 -9.09 -7.89
N GLU A 47 3.41 -8.61 -7.80
CA GLU A 47 2.99 -7.32 -8.36
C GLU A 47 3.81 -6.17 -7.77
N HIS A 48 4.05 -6.18 -6.45
CA HIS A 48 4.87 -5.17 -5.78
C HIS A 48 6.33 -5.18 -6.25
N LEU A 49 6.92 -6.37 -6.46
CA LEU A 49 8.28 -6.47 -6.99
C LEU A 49 8.41 -5.89 -8.40
N LEU A 50 7.37 -6.00 -9.23
CA LEU A 50 7.35 -5.39 -10.57
C LEU A 50 7.34 -3.85 -10.49
N VAL A 51 6.52 -3.29 -9.60
CA VAL A 51 6.49 -1.85 -9.29
C VAL A 51 7.88 -1.36 -8.85
N LEU A 52 8.57 -2.10 -7.98
CA LEU A 52 9.90 -1.73 -7.49
C LEU A 52 11.03 -1.89 -8.52
N GLY A 53 10.88 -2.78 -9.50
CA GLY A 53 11.96 -3.13 -10.44
C GLY A 53 12.05 -2.26 -11.70
N ARG A 54 10.95 -1.63 -12.13
CA ARG A 54 10.88 -0.95 -13.44
C ARG A 54 10.39 0.49 -13.41
N GLN A 55 9.74 0.91 -12.33
CA GLN A 55 9.07 2.20 -12.28
C GLN A 55 9.95 3.28 -11.65
N ASN A 56 9.84 4.50 -12.17
CA ASN A 56 10.37 5.70 -11.56
C ASN A 56 9.51 6.13 -10.34
N ALA A 57 10.00 7.08 -9.54
CA ALA A 57 9.33 7.48 -8.30
C ALA A 57 7.90 7.99 -8.51
N ILE A 58 7.58 8.60 -9.66
CA ILE A 58 6.24 9.11 -9.95
C ILE A 58 5.30 7.96 -10.25
N GLU A 59 5.74 7.01 -11.07
CA GLU A 59 4.99 5.80 -11.41
C GLU A 59 4.64 4.99 -10.16
N ARG A 60 5.62 4.74 -9.29
CA ARG A 60 5.38 4.01 -8.03
C ARG A 60 4.36 4.68 -7.13
N VAL A 61 4.44 6.00 -6.98
CA VAL A 61 3.49 6.75 -6.15
C VAL A 61 2.11 6.79 -6.81
N ALA A 62 2.03 6.90 -8.14
CA ALA A 62 0.76 6.86 -8.86
C ALA A 62 0.07 5.50 -8.69
N ALA A 63 0.81 4.40 -8.91
CA ALA A 63 0.34 3.04 -8.68
C ALA A 63 -0.12 2.83 -7.24
N PHE A 64 0.66 3.30 -6.25
CA PHE A 64 0.29 3.26 -4.83
C PHE A 64 -1.04 3.98 -4.56
N LEU A 65 -1.26 5.17 -5.12
CA LEU A 65 -2.49 5.91 -4.90
C LEU A 65 -3.72 5.25 -5.53
N VAL A 66 -3.55 4.63 -6.70
CA VAL A 66 -4.59 3.79 -7.32
C VAL A 66 -4.91 2.61 -6.41
N GLU A 67 -3.88 1.90 -5.96
CA GLU A 67 -4.03 0.74 -5.07
C GLU A 67 -4.77 1.10 -3.77
N MET A 68 -4.41 2.22 -3.14
CA MET A 68 -5.08 2.70 -1.92
C MET A 68 -6.54 3.12 -2.18
N SER A 69 -6.84 3.70 -3.34
CA SER A 69 -8.21 4.01 -3.76
C SER A 69 -9.04 2.73 -3.93
N GLU A 70 -8.50 1.72 -4.62
CA GLU A 70 -9.18 0.45 -4.87
C GLU A 70 -9.46 -0.32 -3.59
N ARG A 71 -8.50 -0.35 -2.66
CA ARG A 71 -8.67 -0.95 -1.32
C ARG A 71 -9.81 -0.31 -0.52
N GLN A 72 -10.16 0.94 -0.82
CA GLN A 72 -11.24 1.69 -0.18
C GLN A 72 -12.54 1.69 -1.01
N GLY A 73 -12.65 0.86 -2.06
CA GLY A 73 -13.85 0.76 -2.90
C GLY A 73 -13.84 1.68 -4.12
N GLY A 74 -12.66 2.14 -4.56
CA GLY A 74 -12.51 3.02 -5.73
C GLY A 74 -12.86 4.48 -5.46
N LEU A 75 -12.84 4.90 -4.19
CA LEU A 75 -13.18 6.26 -3.79
C LEU A 75 -12.22 7.30 -4.39
N ARG A 76 -12.77 8.47 -4.73
CA ARG A 76 -11.96 9.62 -5.13
C ARG A 76 -11.19 10.20 -3.97
N GLN A 77 -11.81 10.30 -2.80
CA GLN A 77 -11.12 10.66 -1.57
C GLN A 77 -10.51 9.40 -0.96
N VAL A 78 -9.20 9.44 -0.72
CA VAL A 78 -8.41 8.32 -0.22
C VAL A 78 -7.78 8.73 1.09
N GLU A 79 -8.09 7.99 2.15
CA GLU A 79 -7.42 8.14 3.44
C GLU A 79 -6.16 7.27 3.47
N LEU A 80 -5.05 7.88 3.82
CA LEU A 80 -3.74 7.26 3.97
C LEU A 80 -3.42 7.22 5.47
N PRO A 81 -3.70 6.10 6.17
CA PRO A 81 -3.47 6.02 7.60
C PRO A 81 -1.98 6.14 7.96
N MET A 82 -1.10 5.82 7.01
CA MET A 82 0.35 5.81 7.14
C MET A 82 0.99 7.18 6.90
N SER A 83 2.21 7.35 7.40
CA SER A 83 3.04 8.53 7.16
C SER A 83 3.72 8.50 5.78
N ARG A 84 4.32 9.63 5.37
CA ARG A 84 5.16 9.66 4.17
C ARG A 84 6.42 8.80 4.30
N ASN A 85 6.89 8.56 5.52
CA ASN A 85 8.02 7.69 5.77
C ASN A 85 7.64 6.24 5.45
N ASP A 86 6.53 5.76 6.02
CA ASP A 86 6.01 4.41 5.77
C ASP A 86 5.72 4.17 4.28
N ILE A 87 5.22 5.19 3.56
CA ILE A 87 5.03 5.13 2.10
C ILE A 87 6.39 5.01 1.38
N GLY A 88 7.41 5.73 1.85
CA GLY A 88 8.77 5.63 1.34
C GLY A 88 9.33 4.22 1.51
N ASP A 89 9.26 3.68 2.73
CA ASP A 89 9.70 2.33 3.06
C ASP A 89 8.97 1.28 2.22
N TYR A 90 7.66 1.45 2.01
CA TYR A 90 6.87 0.56 1.15
C TYR A 90 7.32 0.61 -0.32
N LEU A 91 7.64 1.80 -0.85
CA LEU A 91 7.96 2.00 -2.26
C LEU A 91 9.47 1.95 -2.58
N GLY A 92 10.32 1.74 -1.58
CA GLY A 92 11.77 1.85 -1.70
C GLY A 92 12.21 3.26 -2.11
N LEU A 93 11.53 4.29 -1.60
CA LEU A 93 11.79 5.71 -1.86
C LEU A 93 12.08 6.43 -0.56
N THR A 94 12.82 7.55 -0.62
CA THR A 94 12.96 8.40 0.57
C THR A 94 11.69 9.21 0.82
N ILE A 95 11.46 9.61 2.08
CA ILE A 95 10.34 10.47 2.47
C ILE A 95 10.32 11.79 1.68
N GLU A 96 11.48 12.37 1.36
CA GLU A 96 11.61 13.57 0.56
C GLU A 96 11.17 13.32 -0.88
N THR A 97 11.53 12.16 -1.44
CA THR A 97 11.15 11.78 -2.80
C THR A 97 9.64 11.61 -2.90
N VAL A 98 9.03 10.90 -1.96
CA VAL A 98 7.57 10.77 -1.87
C VAL A 98 6.93 12.17 -1.78
N SER A 99 7.40 13.01 -0.86
CA SER A 99 6.86 14.36 -0.67
C SER A 99 6.93 15.22 -1.94
N ARG A 100 8.06 15.18 -2.67
CA ARG A 100 8.23 15.88 -3.95
C ARG A 100 7.26 15.38 -5.02
N VAL A 101 7.03 14.07 -5.10
CA VAL A 101 6.09 13.49 -6.06
C VAL A 101 4.65 13.91 -5.75
N PHE A 102 4.23 13.88 -4.48
CA PHE A 102 2.90 14.34 -4.08
C PHE A 102 2.68 15.82 -4.45
N THR A 103 3.68 16.68 -4.22
CA THR A 103 3.63 18.09 -4.65
C THR A 103 3.49 18.21 -6.17
N ARG A 104 4.28 17.44 -6.95
CA ARG A 104 4.22 17.47 -8.41
C ARG A 104 2.86 17.01 -8.96
N LEU A 105 2.26 15.98 -8.36
CA LEU A 105 0.91 15.51 -8.74
C LEU A 105 -0.17 16.54 -8.41
N LYS A 106 -0.03 17.24 -7.28
CA LYS A 106 -0.90 18.36 -6.90
C LYS A 106 -0.78 19.53 -7.89
N GLU A 107 0.45 19.95 -8.22
CA GLU A 107 0.70 21.04 -9.17
C GLU A 107 0.16 20.73 -10.57
N LYS A 108 0.23 19.47 -11.01
CA LYS A 108 -0.38 19.01 -12.27
C LYS A 108 -1.92 18.89 -12.21
N GLY A 109 -2.54 19.14 -11.06
CA GLY A 109 -3.98 18.99 -10.85
C GLY A 109 -4.48 17.56 -11.03
N VAL A 110 -3.62 16.56 -10.78
CA VAL A 110 -4.00 15.14 -10.81
C VAL A 110 -4.64 14.74 -9.48
N ILE A 111 -4.12 15.31 -8.39
CA ILE A 111 -4.64 15.12 -7.02
C ILE A 111 -4.84 16.47 -6.32
N ARG A 112 -5.66 16.47 -5.29
CA ARG A 112 -5.77 17.53 -4.28
C ARG A 112 -5.37 16.96 -2.92
N LEU A 113 -4.55 17.69 -2.18
CA LEU A 113 -4.19 17.34 -0.81
C LEU A 113 -5.18 18.02 0.14
N LEU A 114 -6.01 17.26 0.83
CA LEU A 114 -6.92 17.76 1.86
C LEU A 114 -6.19 17.86 3.21
N SER A 115 -5.32 16.90 3.49
CA SER A 115 -4.39 16.90 4.62
C SER A 115 -3.13 16.09 4.28
N LEU A 116 -2.24 15.88 5.26
CA LEU A 116 -1.08 14.98 5.10
C LEU A 116 -1.50 13.53 4.87
N ARG A 117 -2.67 13.13 5.39
CA ARG A 117 -3.22 11.77 5.38
C ARG A 117 -4.51 11.62 4.58
N SER A 118 -5.01 12.70 3.98
CA SER A 118 -6.23 12.66 3.17
C SER A 118 -5.98 13.34 1.84
N ILE A 119 -6.23 12.60 0.76
CA ILE A 119 -6.07 13.09 -0.60
C ILE A 119 -7.35 12.88 -1.40
N GLU A 120 -7.47 13.63 -2.48
CA GLU A 120 -8.54 13.44 -3.44
C GLU A 120 -7.97 13.32 -4.85
N ILE A 121 -8.35 12.26 -5.54
CA ILE A 121 -7.97 11.98 -6.92
C ILE A 121 -8.91 12.76 -7.84
N LEU A 122 -8.35 13.75 -8.52
CA LEU A 122 -9.09 14.61 -9.46
C LEU A 122 -9.15 13.97 -10.86
N LYS A 123 -8.06 13.33 -11.30
CA LYS A 123 -7.93 12.72 -12.64
C LYS A 123 -7.49 11.26 -12.53
N ARG A 124 -8.46 10.35 -12.34
CA ARG A 124 -8.18 8.92 -12.15
C ARG A 124 -7.49 8.29 -13.35
N ASP A 125 -7.96 8.56 -14.56
CA ASP A 125 -7.40 7.96 -15.79
C ASP A 125 -5.95 8.40 -16.03
N THR A 126 -5.66 9.68 -15.76
CA THR A 126 -4.28 10.20 -15.82
C THR A 126 -3.41 9.53 -14.76
N LEU A 127 -3.91 9.33 -13.54
CA LEU A 127 -3.16 8.67 -12.48
C LEU A 127 -2.89 7.20 -12.79
N LEU A 128 -3.85 6.50 -13.39
CA LEU A 128 -3.70 5.11 -13.87
C LEU A 128 -2.62 5.02 -14.94
N ALA A 129 -2.70 5.85 -15.99
CA ALA A 129 -1.73 5.86 -17.07
C ALA A 129 -0.30 6.25 -16.61
N MET A 130 -0.19 6.97 -15.48
CA MET A 130 1.10 7.29 -14.87
C MET A 130 1.67 6.14 -14.05
N GLY A 131 0.86 5.16 -13.64
CA GLY A 131 1.27 4.05 -12.77
C GLY A 131 1.58 2.73 -13.50
N GLU A 132 1.40 2.70 -14.83
CA GLU A 132 1.83 1.60 -15.70
C GLU A 132 3.32 1.74 -16.06
#